data_AF-A0A7M3E3Y1-F1
#
_entry.id   AF-A0A7M3E3Y1-F1
#
_cell.length_a   1.000
_cell.length_b   1.000
_cell.length_c   1.000
_cell.angle_alpha   90.00
_cell.angle_beta   90.00
_cell.angle_gamma   90.00
#
_symmetry.space_group_name_H-M   'P 1'
#
loop_
_entity.id
_entity.type
_entity.pdbx_description
1 polymer ?
#
loop_
_entity_poly.entity_id
_entity_poly.type
_entity_poly.pdbx_seq_one_letter_code
_entity_poly.pdbx_strand_id
1 'polypeptide(L)' 'MMSDERKEQEDGRRAGERAEKPVRADAKRNLDGLLQAAMAVFATSGVDAPVREIAEKAGVGIGTV' A
#
# COMPACT_ATOMS: atom_id res chain seq x y z
N MET A 1 8.89 -43.74 15.77
CA MET A 1 8.35 -42.63 16.58
C MET A 1 9.51 -41.66 16.79
N MET A 2 9.58 -40.45 16.24
CA MET A 2 8.56 -39.51 15.80
C MET A 2 9.07 -38.77 14.55
N SER A 3 8.30 -38.84 13.46
CA SER A 3 8.26 -37.82 12.41
C SER A 3 7.46 -36.61 12.93
N ASP A 4 7.47 -35.50 12.18
CA ASP A 4 6.76 -34.22 12.45
C ASP A 4 7.54 -33.28 13.41
N GLU A 5 7.86 -32.02 13.07
CA GLU A 5 7.24 -31.07 12.16
C GLU A 5 8.32 -30.14 11.55
N ARG A 6 8.42 -30.18 10.21
CA ARG A 6 8.93 -29.05 9.42
C ARG A 6 7.78 -28.07 9.24
N LYS A 7 7.83 -26.91 9.89
CA LYS A 7 7.46 -25.58 9.38
C LYS A 7 7.33 -24.61 10.54
N GLU A 8 7.37 -23.33 10.21
CA GLU A 8 7.21 -22.17 11.11
C GLU A 8 8.54 -21.80 11.79
N GLN A 9 9.17 -20.67 11.53
CA GLN A 9 8.71 -19.40 11.01
C GLN A 9 9.83 -18.75 10.20
N GLU A 10 9.60 -18.61 8.90
CA GLU A 10 10.41 -17.81 7.99
C GLU A 10 9.64 -16.53 7.64
N ASP A 11 9.22 -15.76 8.64
CA ASP A 11 8.47 -14.50 8.42
C ASP A 11 9.12 -13.28 9.09
N GLY A 12 10.35 -13.43 9.59
CA GLY A 12 11.10 -12.34 10.25
C GLY A 12 12.04 -11.52 9.36
N ARG A 13 12.32 -11.96 8.12
CA ARG A 13 13.41 -11.38 7.29
C ARG A 13 12.97 -10.55 6.08
N ARG A 14 11.67 -10.31 5.88
CA ARG A 14 11.17 -9.54 4.71
C ARG A 14 10.75 -8.08 4.99
N ALA A 15 10.75 -7.67 6.26
CA ALA A 15 10.34 -6.31 6.66
C ALA A 15 11.52 -5.32 6.76
N GLY A 16 12.76 -5.80 6.96
CA GLY A 16 13.94 -4.96 7.18
C GLY A 16 14.64 -4.46 5.90
N GLU A 17 14.48 -5.13 4.76
CA GLU A 17 15.18 -4.78 3.51
C GLU A 17 14.46 -3.72 2.67
N ARG A 18 13.22 -3.33 3.00
CA ARG A 18 12.50 -2.27 2.26
C ARG A 18 12.81 -0.85 2.75
N ALA A 19 13.55 -0.70 3.84
CA ALA A 19 13.72 0.58 4.55
C ALA A 19 14.94 1.40 4.12
N GLU A 20 15.63 1.06 3.02
CA GLU A 20 16.76 1.85 2.49
C GLU A 20 16.38 2.78 1.32
N LYS A 21 15.10 2.85 0.92
CA LYS A 21 14.67 3.90 -0.01
C LYS A 21 14.42 5.20 0.73
N PRO A 22 14.85 6.36 0.19
CA PRO A 22 14.55 7.65 0.80
C PRO A 22 13.03 7.79 0.89
N VAL A 23 12.51 7.76 2.12
CA VAL A 23 11.07 7.82 2.45
C VAL A 23 10.32 8.91 1.69
N ARG A 24 11.00 10.00 1.31
CA ARG A 24 10.48 11.11 0.51
C ARG A 24 10.12 10.72 -0.93
N ALA A 25 10.91 9.85 -1.56
CA ALA A 25 10.69 9.42 -2.93
C ALA A 25 9.45 8.52 -3.06
N ASP A 26 9.19 7.70 -2.05
CA ASP A 26 8.01 6.85 -2.01
C ASP A 26 6.76 7.66 -1.62
N ALA A 27 6.87 8.60 -0.68
CA ALA A 27 5.78 9.53 -0.36
C ALA A 27 5.34 10.35 -1.58
N LYS A 28 6.29 10.83 -2.39
CA LYS A 28 5.98 11.55 -3.63
C LYS A 28 5.25 10.66 -4.65
N ARG A 29 5.75 9.44 -4.89
CA ARG A 29 5.11 8.49 -5.80
C ARG A 29 3.71 8.09 -5.33
N ASN A 30 3.54 7.93 -4.02
CA ASN A 30 2.25 7.63 -3.40
C ASN A 30 1.27 8.79 -3.60
N LEU A 31 1.71 10.04 -3.44
CA LEU A 31 0.89 11.21 -3.69
C LEU A 31 0.51 11.33 -5.17
N ASP A 32 1.47 11.15 -6.08
CA ASP A 32 1.21 11.20 -7.52
C ASP A 32 0.18 10.12 -7.93
N GLY A 33 0.32 8.90 -7.40
CA GLY A 33 -0.64 7.81 -7.61
C GLY A 33 -2.03 8.11 -7.02
N LEU A 34 -2.07 8.73 -5.83
CA LEU A 34 -3.31 9.14 -5.18
C LEU A 34 -4.05 10.21 -5.98
N LEU A 35 -3.34 11.22 -6.49
CA LEU A 35 -3.94 12.27 -7.31
C LEU A 35 -4.50 11.71 -8.63
N GLN A 36 -3.77 10.80 -9.29
CA GLN A 36 -4.26 10.14 -10.50
C GLN A 36 -5.51 9.31 -10.26
N ALA A 37 -5.53 8.53 -9.17
CA ALA A 37 -6.71 7.77 -8.78
C ALA A 37 -7.89 8.70 -8.45
N ALA A 38 -7.66 9.76 -7.68
CA ALA A 38 -8.69 10.72 -7.30
C ALA A 38 -9.32 11.37 -8.52
N MET A 39 -8.51 11.82 -9.49
CA MET A 39 -9.03 12.38 -10.75
C MET A 39 -9.91 11.37 -11.50
N ALA A 40 -9.49 10.11 -11.57
CA ALA A 40 -10.26 9.07 -12.26
C ALA A 40 -11.59 8.78 -11.56
N VAL A 41 -11.60 8.66 -10.23
CA VAL A 41 -12.85 8.38 -9.48
C VAL A 41 -13.76 9.59 -9.46
N PHE A 42 -13.23 10.80 -9.30
CA PHE A 42 -14.05 12.02 -9.36
C PHE A 42 -14.66 12.23 -10.75
N ALA A 43 -13.97 11.84 -11.82
CA ALA A 43 -14.52 11.89 -13.17
C ALA A 43 -15.70 10.94 -13.37
N THR A 44 -15.76 9.82 -12.65
CA THR A 44 -16.84 8.83 -12.78
C THR A 44 -17.97 9.03 -11.77
N SER A 45 -17.63 9.32 -10.53
CA SER A 45 -18.54 9.29 -9.37
C SER A 45 -18.83 10.68 -8.81
N GLY A 46 -18.16 11.73 -9.31
CA GLY A 46 -18.26 13.07 -8.76
C GLY A 46 -17.57 13.21 -7.39
N VAL A 47 -17.85 14.31 -6.70
CA VAL A 47 -17.20 14.66 -5.42
C VAL A 47 -17.63 13.78 -4.24
N ASP A 48 -18.68 12.97 -4.41
CA ASP A 48 -19.19 12.05 -3.38
C ASP A 48 -18.41 10.72 -3.33
N ALA A 49 -17.37 10.58 -4.15
CA ALA A 49 -16.54 9.39 -4.18
C ALA A 49 -15.91 9.08 -2.80
N PRO A 50 -16.08 7.85 -2.28
CA PRO A 50 -15.54 7.50 -0.99
C PRO A 50 -14.00 7.47 -1.03
N VAL A 51 -13.37 8.14 -0.07
CA VAL A 51 -11.90 8.24 0.07
C VAL A 51 -11.22 6.86 0.08
N ARG A 52 -11.89 5.86 0.64
CA ARG A 52 -11.42 4.46 0.64
C ARG A 52 -11.24 3.91 -0.79
N GLU A 53 -12.16 4.18 -1.70
CA GLU A 53 -12.08 3.70 -3.08
C GLU A 53 -10.91 4.35 -3.83
N ILE A 54 -10.68 5.65 -3.58
CA ILE A 54 -9.56 6.40 -4.15
C ILE A 54 -8.22 5.85 -3.64
N ALA A 55 -8.12 5.61 -2.32
CA ALA A 55 -6.92 5.05 -1.69
C ALA A 55 -6.62 3.62 -2.18
N GLU A 56 -7.65 2.78 -2.32
CA GLU A 56 -7.53 1.42 -2.88
C GLU A 56 -7.05 1.44 -4.33
N LYS A 57 -7.63 2.30 -5.18
CA LYS A 57 -7.17 2.48 -6.57
C LYS A 57 -5.74 3.01 -6.67
N ALA A 58 -5.34 3.85 -5.73
CA ALA A 58 -3.99 4.41 -5.66
C ALA A 58 -2.96 3.46 -5.04
N GLY A 59 -3.40 2.33 -4.45
CA GLY A 59 -2.51 1.38 -3.78
C GLY A 59 -1.86 1.93 -2.50
N VAL A 60 -2.46 2.95 -1.88
CA VAL A 60 -1.96 3.56 -0.64
C VAL A 60 -2.84 3.19 0.55
N GLY A 61 -2.22 2.83 1.67
CA GLY A 61 -2.96 2.52 2.90
C GLY A 61 -3.53 3.80 3.52
N ILE A 62 -4.78 3.76 4.00
CA ILE A 62 -5.47 4.91 4.63
C ILE A 62 -4.69 5.50 5.81
N GLY A 63 -3.84 4.73 6.50
CA GLY A 63 -2.98 5.24 7.59
C GLY A 63 -1.69 5.94 7.14
N THR A 64 -1.48 6.09 5.83
CA THR A 64 -0.24 6.64 5.22
C THR A 64 -0.44 8.00 4.55
N VAL A 65 -1.69 8.47 4.50
CA VAL A 65 -2.12 9.77 3.94
C VAL A 65 -2.41 10.77 5.04
#